data_AF-A0A925JMR0-F1
#
_entry.id   AF-A0A925JMR0-F1
#
_cell.length_a   1.000
_cell.length_b   1.000
_cell.length_c   1.000
_cell.angle_alpha   90.00
_cell.angle_beta   90.00
_cell.angle_gamma   90.00
#
_symmetry.space_group_name_H-M   'P 1'
#
loop_
_entity.id
_entity.type
_entity.pdbx_description
1 polymer ?
#
loop_
_entity_poly.entity_id
_entity_poly.type
_entity_poly.pdbx_seq_one_letter_code
_entity_poly.pdbx_strand_id
1 'polypeptide(L)'
;VVETAVNAQKISVKTDFDQALIRQGKREDCPGSHQSYSNGDGHYVCSKINYEVSLPRQADLRVETINGNIFIREAAGPVYAKSISGFLDVSWPDGKGANVALKSITGELYSDLDIDFGNQQAKNPIVGYLLKGTFNGGGPDVRLESISNNIYLRKLK
;
A
#
# COMPACT_ATOMS: atom_id res chain seq x y z
N VAL A 1 -17.20 -0.14 9.63
CA VAL A 1 -16.80 -0.24 11.06
C VAL A 1 -15.32 0.09 11.22
N VAL A 2 -14.96 0.72 12.33
CA VAL A 2 -13.57 1.06 12.67
C VAL A 2 -13.28 0.49 14.05
N GLU A 3 -12.24 -0.34 14.14
CA GLU A 3 -11.74 -0.94 15.37
C GLU A 3 -10.35 -0.39 15.65
N THR A 4 -10.14 0.12 16.86
CA THR A 4 -8.83 0.60 17.31
C THR A 4 -8.37 -0.20 18.52
N ALA A 5 -7.10 -0.60 18.50
CA ALA A 5 -6.46 -1.27 19.62
C ALA A 5 -5.11 -0.60 19.87
N VAL A 6 -4.88 -0.17 21.11
CA VAL A 6 -3.64 0.47 21.54
C VAL A 6 -3.05 -0.33 22.67
N ASN A 7 -1.77 -0.66 22.55
CA ASN A 7 -0.96 -1.16 23.66
C ASN A 7 0.34 -0.36 23.76
N ALA A 8 1.19 -0.69 24.73
CA ALA A 8 2.42 0.05 25.01
C ALA A 8 3.42 0.13 23.82
N GLN A 9 3.25 -0.72 22.80
CA GLN A 9 4.22 -0.89 21.70
C GLN A 9 3.61 -0.65 20.32
N LYS A 10 2.28 -0.73 20.19
CA LYS A 10 1.60 -0.70 18.89
C LYS A 10 0.23 -0.04 18.99
N ILE A 11 -0.05 0.78 17.98
CA ILE A 11 -1.40 1.24 17.64
C ILE A 11 -1.84 0.43 16.42
N SER A 12 -3.02 -0.17 16.48
CA SER A 12 -3.63 -0.91 15.39
C SER A 12 -4.98 -0.29 15.06
N VAL A 13 -5.18 0.05 13.79
CA VAL A 13 -6.45 0.54 13.25
C VAL A 13 -6.90 -0.44 12.19
N LYS A 14 -8.07 -1.05 12.37
CA LYS A 14 -8.70 -1.92 11.40
C LYS A 14 -9.99 -1.28 10.94
N THR A 15 -10.19 -1.24 9.64
CA THR A 15 -11.41 -0.70 9.04
C THR A 15 -11.98 -1.72 8.09
N ASP A 16 -13.28 -1.95 8.20
CA ASP A 16 -13.99 -2.88 7.33
C ASP A 16 -15.37 -2.30 6.98
N PHE A 17 -15.99 -2.81 5.92
CA PHE A 17 -17.36 -2.45 5.62
C PHE A 17 -18.31 -3.16 6.57
N ASP A 18 -19.35 -2.44 6.99
CA ASP A 18 -20.44 -3.06 7.74
C ASP A 18 -21.32 -3.87 6.78
N GLN A 19 -21.21 -5.18 6.86
CA GLN A 19 -21.93 -6.10 5.97
C GLN A 19 -23.45 -6.01 6.10
N ALA A 20 -23.98 -5.65 7.28
CA ALA A 20 -25.41 -5.48 7.48
C ALA A 20 -25.93 -4.20 6.81
N LEU A 21 -25.12 -3.13 6.81
CA LEU A 21 -25.42 -1.91 6.07
C LEU A 21 -25.27 -2.11 4.55
N ILE A 22 -24.27 -2.86 4.09
CA ILE A 22 -24.09 -3.16 2.64
C ILE A 22 -25.34 -3.81 2.05
N ARG A 23 -25.96 -4.77 2.76
CA ARG A 23 -27.18 -5.47 2.31
C ARG A 23 -28.40 -4.57 2.19
N GLN A 24 -28.36 -3.36 2.73
CA GLN A 24 -29.43 -2.39 2.62
C GLN A 24 -29.21 -1.41 1.45
N GLY A 25 -28.01 -1.39 0.87
CA GLY A 25 -27.61 -0.44 -0.16
C GLY A 25 -28.32 -0.67 -1.48
N LYS A 26 -28.89 0.40 -2.03
CA LYS A 26 -29.64 0.42 -3.29
C LYS A 26 -28.92 1.28 -4.33
N ARG A 27 -29.27 1.08 -5.60
CA ARG A 27 -28.66 1.81 -6.71
C ARG A 27 -28.90 3.32 -6.59
N GLU A 28 -30.04 3.72 -6.04
CA GLU A 28 -30.43 5.13 -5.87
C GLU A 28 -29.58 5.84 -4.82
N ASP A 29 -28.95 5.11 -3.89
CA ASP A 29 -28.06 5.67 -2.86
C ASP A 29 -26.72 6.15 -3.46
N CYS A 30 -26.49 5.84 -4.74
CA CYS A 30 -25.27 6.10 -5.48
C CYS A 30 -25.49 6.93 -6.76
N PRO A 31 -26.14 8.10 -6.70
CA PRO A 31 -26.42 8.88 -7.91
C PRO A 31 -25.10 9.45 -8.48
N GLY A 32 -24.65 8.89 -9.60
CA GLY A 32 -23.48 9.39 -10.35
C GLY A 32 -22.11 8.77 -10.00
N SER A 33 -22.04 7.78 -9.11
CA SER A 33 -20.78 7.06 -8.85
C SER A 33 -20.64 5.84 -9.77
N HIS A 34 -19.54 5.76 -10.51
CA HIS A 34 -19.18 4.58 -11.33
C HIS A 34 -18.51 3.46 -10.53
N GLN A 35 -18.18 3.69 -9.25
CA GLN A 35 -17.49 2.73 -8.38
C GLN A 35 -18.53 2.04 -7.50
N SER A 36 -19.31 1.11 -8.08
CA SER A 36 -20.26 0.29 -7.34
C SER A 36 -19.69 -1.10 -7.14
N TYR A 37 -19.53 -1.51 -5.89
CA TYR A 37 -19.25 -2.90 -5.54
C TYR A 37 -20.57 -3.68 -5.48
N SER A 38 -20.76 -4.65 -6.39
CA SER A 38 -21.89 -5.57 -6.36
C SER A 38 -21.43 -6.90 -5.77
N ASN A 39 -22.04 -7.31 -4.66
CA ASN A 39 -21.72 -8.57 -3.99
C ASN A 39 -22.43 -9.80 -4.63
N GLY A 40 -22.75 -9.75 -5.93
CA GLY A 40 -23.52 -10.78 -6.63
C GLY A 40 -25.04 -10.71 -6.38
N ASP A 41 -25.47 -10.19 -5.23
CA ASP A 41 -26.88 -10.08 -4.83
C ASP A 41 -27.57 -8.75 -5.27
N GLY A 42 -26.89 -7.91 -6.05
CA GLY A 42 -27.47 -6.66 -6.57
C GLY A 42 -27.52 -5.48 -5.59
N HIS A 43 -26.78 -5.56 -4.48
CA HIS A 43 -26.58 -4.43 -3.56
C HIS A 43 -25.52 -3.46 -4.06
N TYR A 44 -25.71 -2.17 -3.78
CA TYR A 44 -24.84 -1.09 -4.25
C TYR A 44 -24.21 -0.37 -3.07
N VAL A 45 -22.90 -0.14 -3.13
CA VAL A 45 -22.15 0.60 -2.11
C VAL A 45 -21.26 1.60 -2.82
N CYS A 46 -21.44 2.87 -2.49
CA CYS A 46 -20.51 3.93 -2.84
C CYS A 46 -19.48 4.08 -1.74
N SER A 47 -18.22 3.76 -2.02
CA SER A 47 -17.15 3.92 -1.04
C SER A 47 -16.09 4.88 -1.57
N LYS A 48 -16.10 6.12 -1.05
CA LYS A 48 -14.92 6.99 -1.07
C LYS A 48 -14.54 7.27 0.38
N ILE A 49 -13.48 6.61 0.84
CA ILE A 49 -12.99 6.78 2.20
C ILE A 49 -11.54 7.24 2.11
N ASN A 50 -11.26 8.39 2.72
CA ASN A 50 -9.90 8.92 2.82
C ASN A 50 -9.47 8.82 4.28
N TYR A 51 -8.38 8.10 4.52
CA TYR A 51 -7.75 8.04 5.83
C TYR A 51 -6.46 8.86 5.78
N GLU A 52 -6.29 9.74 6.76
CA GLU A 52 -5.06 10.48 6.99
C GLU A 52 -4.55 10.15 8.39
N VAL A 53 -3.30 9.70 8.46
CA VAL A 53 -2.67 9.28 9.72
C VAL A 53 -1.28 9.87 9.76
N SER A 54 -1.00 10.71 10.76
CA SER A 54 0.32 11.30 10.99
C SER A 54 1.06 10.51 12.07
N LEU A 55 2.28 10.09 11.77
CA LEU A 55 3.14 9.31 12.66
C LEU A 55 4.55 9.92 12.69
N PRO A 56 5.34 9.69 13.74
CA PRO A 56 6.76 9.99 13.72
C PRO A 56 7.46 9.28 12.55
N ARG A 57 8.36 9.96 11.85
CA ARG A 57 9.04 9.43 10.64
C ARG A 57 9.74 8.08 10.85
N GLN A 58 10.20 7.79 12.05
CA GLN A 58 10.94 6.57 12.40
C GLN A 58 10.04 5.41 12.85
N ALA A 59 8.72 5.60 12.90
CA ALA A 59 7.80 4.54 13.32
C ALA A 59 7.87 3.32 12.38
N ASP A 60 7.76 2.12 12.96
CA ASP A 60 7.53 0.89 12.20
C ASP A 60 6.10 0.91 11.66
N LEU A 61 5.97 0.87 10.34
CA LEU A 61 4.71 1.05 9.64
C LEU A 61 4.30 -0.24 8.93
N ARG A 62 3.11 -0.75 9.26
CA ARG A 62 2.47 -1.84 8.54
C ARG A 62 1.09 -1.40 8.04
N VAL A 63 0.91 -1.32 6.73
CA VAL A 63 -0.35 -0.90 6.09
C VAL A 63 -0.76 -1.92 5.03
N GLU A 64 -2.01 -2.37 5.09
CA GLU A 64 -2.57 -3.33 4.15
C GLU A 64 -3.96 -2.90 3.72
N THR A 65 -4.26 -2.98 2.42
CA THR A 65 -5.58 -2.70 1.88
C THR A 65 -5.95 -3.68 0.77
N ILE A 66 -7.25 -3.89 0.58
CA ILE A 66 -7.76 -4.69 -0.55
C ILE A 66 -8.06 -3.77 -1.72
N ASN A 67 -8.84 -2.71 -1.51
CA ASN A 67 -9.25 -1.77 -2.54
C ASN A 67 -8.92 -0.35 -2.08
N GLY A 68 -7.77 0.16 -2.49
CA GLY A 68 -7.33 1.47 -2.08
C GLY A 68 -5.88 1.76 -2.42
N ASN A 69 -5.61 3.04 -2.68
CA ASN A 69 -4.27 3.54 -2.91
C ASN A 69 -3.63 3.86 -1.56
N ILE A 70 -2.35 3.52 -1.40
CA ILE A 70 -1.59 3.85 -0.20
C ILE A 70 -0.57 4.91 -0.58
N PHE A 71 -0.60 6.03 0.14
CA PHE A 71 0.41 7.08 0.06
C PHE A 71 1.17 7.13 1.38
N ILE A 72 2.49 6.96 1.33
CA ILE A 72 3.36 7.09 2.50
C ILE A 72 4.35 8.20 2.19
N ARG A 73 4.30 9.28 2.98
CA ARG A 73 5.19 10.43 2.82
C ARG A 73 6.20 10.47 3.95
N GLU A 74 7.44 10.81 3.61
CA GLU A 74 8.54 11.06 4.56
C GLU A 74 8.87 9.94 5.56
N ALA A 75 8.53 8.68 5.23
CA ALA A 75 8.89 7.55 6.08
C ALA A 75 10.41 7.37 6.13
N ALA A 76 10.91 7.04 7.31
CA ALA A 76 12.31 6.78 7.56
C ALA A 76 12.52 5.52 8.44
N GLY A 77 11.47 4.91 8.97
CA GLY A 77 11.52 3.64 9.71
C GLY A 77 11.28 2.43 8.80
N PRO A 78 11.18 1.21 9.37
CA PRO A 78 10.71 0.04 8.64
C PRO A 78 9.31 0.28 8.06
N VAL A 79 9.09 -0.16 6.82
CA VAL A 79 7.82 -0.03 6.12
C VAL A 79 7.44 -1.37 5.49
N TYR A 80 6.24 -1.86 5.82
CA TYR A 80 5.54 -2.87 5.06
C TYR A 80 4.23 -2.29 4.54
N ALA A 81 4.10 -2.17 3.23
CA ALA A 81 2.87 -1.73 2.58
C ALA A 81 2.40 -2.77 1.57
N LYS A 82 1.11 -3.11 1.63
CA LYS A 82 0.51 -4.05 0.68
C LYS A 82 -0.85 -3.59 0.18
N SER A 83 -1.07 -3.70 -1.12
CA SER A 83 -2.39 -3.52 -1.73
C SER A 83 -2.72 -4.70 -2.65
N ILE A 84 -3.99 -5.11 -2.68
CA ILE A 84 -4.46 -6.05 -3.69
C ILE A 84 -4.82 -5.30 -4.97
N SER A 85 -5.70 -4.31 -4.85
CA SER A 85 -6.23 -3.48 -5.94
C SER A 85 -6.09 -2.00 -5.58
N GLY A 86 -4.88 -1.49 -5.78
CA GLY A 86 -4.56 -0.07 -5.67
C GLY A 86 -3.06 0.12 -5.73
N PHE A 87 -2.62 1.31 -6.12
CA PHE A 87 -1.19 1.59 -6.23
C PHE A 87 -0.58 1.93 -4.87
N LEU A 88 0.73 1.75 -4.77
CA LEU A 88 1.55 2.19 -3.64
C LEU A 88 2.43 3.35 -4.10
N ASP A 89 2.39 4.49 -3.40
CA ASP A 89 3.28 5.63 -3.62
C ASP A 89 3.98 6.01 -2.31
N VAL A 90 5.26 5.67 -2.22
CA VAL A 90 6.10 5.86 -1.02
C VAL A 90 7.23 6.81 -1.35
N SER A 91 7.39 7.88 -0.57
CA SER A 91 8.58 8.75 -0.67
C SER A 91 9.59 8.44 0.44
N TRP A 92 10.87 8.35 0.08
CA TRP A 92 11.96 8.01 0.98
C TRP A 92 13.07 9.09 0.99
N PRO A 93 13.63 9.49 2.15
CA PRO A 93 14.68 10.50 2.23
C PRO A 93 15.96 10.10 1.48
N ASP A 94 16.48 10.99 0.63
CA ASP A 94 17.68 10.74 -0.19
C ASP A 94 18.94 10.48 0.63
N GLY A 95 19.04 11.05 1.84
CA GLY A 95 20.19 10.85 2.73
C GLY A 95 20.10 9.60 3.61
N LYS A 96 19.05 8.78 3.49
CA LYS A 96 18.83 7.61 4.35
C LYS A 96 18.85 6.33 3.54
N GLY A 97 19.69 5.38 3.91
CA GLY A 97 19.68 4.07 3.28
C GLY A 97 18.49 3.20 3.66
N ALA A 98 18.22 2.19 2.84
CA ALA A 98 17.13 1.24 3.02
C ALA A 98 17.45 -0.10 2.36
N ASN A 99 16.98 -1.18 2.97
CA ASN A 99 16.88 -2.46 2.28
C ASN A 99 15.52 -2.51 1.59
N VAL A 100 15.49 -2.60 0.28
CA VAL A 100 14.26 -2.47 -0.50
C VAL A 100 13.84 -3.82 -1.04
N ALA A 101 12.56 -4.16 -0.88
CA ALA A 101 11.92 -5.31 -1.50
C ALA A 101 10.61 -4.87 -2.16
N LEU A 102 10.59 -4.84 -3.50
CA LEU A 102 9.44 -4.42 -4.29
C LEU A 102 8.85 -5.62 -5.01
N LYS A 103 7.56 -5.91 -4.79
CA LYS A 103 6.88 -7.05 -5.40
C LYS A 103 5.61 -6.62 -6.11
N SER A 104 5.46 -7.02 -7.37
CA SER A 104 4.25 -6.81 -8.13
C SER A 104 3.86 -8.09 -8.89
N ILE A 105 2.56 -8.36 -9.05
CA ILE A 105 2.09 -9.48 -9.89
C ILE A 105 1.80 -9.01 -11.32
N THR A 106 0.96 -7.98 -11.49
CA THR A 106 0.59 -7.48 -12.84
C THR A 106 0.92 -6.02 -13.09
N GLY A 107 1.48 -5.30 -12.10
CA GLY A 107 1.86 -3.89 -12.22
C GLY A 107 3.35 -3.66 -12.39
N GLU A 108 3.71 -2.41 -12.67
CA GLU A 108 5.08 -1.95 -12.87
C GLU A 108 5.69 -1.35 -11.59
N LEU A 109 7.02 -1.46 -11.47
CA LEU A 109 7.79 -0.86 -10.39
C LEU A 109 8.54 0.36 -10.91
N TYR A 110 8.37 1.49 -10.24
CA TYR A 110 9.01 2.76 -10.59
C TYR A 110 9.81 3.29 -9.42
N SER A 111 11.05 3.70 -9.68
CA SER A 111 11.92 4.34 -8.70
C SER A 111 12.86 5.32 -9.37
N ASP A 112 13.10 6.44 -8.69
CA ASP A 112 14.14 7.45 -8.98
C ASP A 112 15.25 7.44 -7.91
N LEU A 113 15.22 6.47 -6.98
CA LEU A 113 16.33 6.11 -6.12
C LEU A 113 17.34 5.25 -6.90
N ASP A 114 18.63 5.47 -6.62
CA ASP A 114 19.74 4.65 -7.15
C ASP A 114 19.86 3.35 -6.33
N ILE A 115 18.95 2.40 -6.60
CA ILE A 115 18.87 1.13 -5.88
C ILE A 115 19.84 0.14 -6.50
N ASP A 116 20.79 -0.33 -5.69
CA ASP A 116 21.64 -1.46 -6.04
C ASP A 116 20.87 -2.77 -5.87
N PHE A 117 20.41 -3.36 -6.99
CA PHE A 117 19.74 -4.67 -7.01
C PHE A 117 20.71 -5.86 -6.95
N GLY A 118 22.02 -5.60 -6.89
CA GLY A 118 23.07 -6.61 -6.94
C GLY A 118 23.06 -7.46 -8.22
N ASN A 119 23.76 -8.60 -8.18
CA ASN A 119 23.81 -9.57 -9.28
C ASN A 119 22.54 -10.44 -9.40
N GLN A 120 21.39 -9.97 -8.91
CA GLN A 120 20.14 -10.69 -9.08
C GLN A 120 19.67 -10.51 -10.52
N GLN A 121 20.05 -11.43 -11.40
CA GLN A 121 19.40 -11.56 -12.70
C GLN A 121 17.90 -11.68 -12.46
N ALA A 122 17.13 -10.73 -13.01
CA ALA A 122 15.69 -10.85 -13.12
C ALA A 122 15.42 -12.10 -13.96
N LYS A 123 15.27 -13.26 -13.30
CA LYS A 123 14.63 -14.41 -13.93
C LYS A 123 13.23 -13.92 -14.24
N ASN A 124 12.92 -13.65 -15.51
CA ASN A 124 11.59 -13.24 -15.95
C ASN A 124 10.57 -14.28 -15.51
N PRO A 125 9.85 -14.07 -14.39
CA PRO A 125 8.91 -15.07 -13.92
C PRO A 125 7.69 -14.99 -14.82
N ILE A 126 7.06 -16.14 -15.10
CA ILE A 126 5.84 -16.19 -15.90
C ILE A 126 4.71 -15.38 -15.21
N VAL A 127 4.79 -15.22 -13.88
CA VAL A 127 3.81 -14.49 -13.06
C VAL A 127 4.52 -13.65 -12.00
N GLY A 128 4.33 -12.33 -12.07
CA GLY A 128 4.87 -11.37 -11.11
C GLY A 128 6.39 -11.32 -11.03
N TYR A 129 6.92 -10.43 -10.21
CA TYR A 129 8.35 -10.30 -9.96
C TYR A 129 8.61 -9.66 -8.59
N LEU A 130 9.77 -9.97 -8.03
CA LEU A 130 10.28 -9.43 -6.76
C LEU A 130 11.67 -8.89 -7.03
N LEU A 131 11.84 -7.58 -6.86
CA LEU A 131 13.14 -6.93 -6.90
C LEU A 131 13.60 -6.67 -5.47
N LYS A 132 14.83 -7.09 -5.16
CA LYS A 132 15.47 -6.78 -3.89
C LYS A 132 16.73 -6.00 -4.17
N GLY A 133 16.98 -4.98 -3.36
CA GLY A 133 18.18 -4.18 -3.47
C GLY A 133 18.43 -3.37 -2.22
N THR A 134 19.48 -2.55 -2.28
CA THR A 134 19.84 -1.64 -1.21
C THR A 134 20.00 -0.23 -1.78
N PHE A 135 19.60 0.76 -1.00
CA PHE A 135 19.82 2.17 -1.29
C PHE A 135 20.74 2.74 -0.21
N ASN A 136 21.74 3.56 -0.58
CA ASN A 136 22.76 4.13 0.31
C ASN A 136 23.37 3.13 1.32
N GLY A 137 23.74 1.93 0.87
CA GLY A 137 24.37 0.92 1.72
C GLY A 137 23.41 0.17 2.66
N GLY A 138 22.10 0.31 2.47
CA GLY A 138 21.08 -0.43 3.23
C GLY A 138 20.56 0.33 4.45
N GLY A 139 19.77 -0.33 5.29
CA GLY A 139 19.19 0.30 6.47
C GLY A 139 17.88 -0.37 6.93
N PRO A 140 16.87 0.39 7.37
CA PRO A 140 15.56 -0.19 7.66
C PRO A 140 14.95 -0.86 6.42
N ASP A 141 14.14 -1.89 6.66
CA ASP A 141 13.49 -2.64 5.60
C ASP A 141 12.27 -1.88 5.05
N VAL A 142 12.23 -1.73 3.73
CA VAL A 142 11.12 -1.13 2.97
C VAL A 142 10.59 -2.19 2.02
N ARG A 143 9.45 -2.78 2.37
CA ARG A 143 8.79 -3.84 1.60
C ARG A 143 7.45 -3.37 1.08
N LEU A 144 7.32 -3.31 -0.24
CA LEU A 144 6.13 -2.84 -0.95
C LEU A 144 5.59 -3.97 -1.83
N GLU A 145 4.31 -4.31 -1.66
CA GLU A 145 3.68 -5.40 -2.39
C GLU A 145 2.35 -4.98 -3.02
N SER A 146 2.20 -5.22 -4.32
CA SER A 146 0.96 -4.99 -5.05
C SER A 146 0.59 -6.24 -5.83
N ILE A 147 -0.71 -6.57 -5.88
CA ILE A 147 -1.18 -7.63 -6.79
C ILE A 147 -1.50 -7.02 -8.15
N SER A 148 -2.40 -6.03 -8.20
CA SER A 148 -2.95 -5.53 -9.45
C SER A 148 -2.86 -4.01 -9.54
N ASN A 149 -1.66 -3.44 -9.47
CA ASN A 149 -1.37 -2.02 -9.71
C ASN A 149 0.13 -1.72 -9.56
N ASN A 150 0.54 -0.50 -9.93
CA ASN A 150 1.93 -0.07 -9.88
C ASN A 150 2.42 0.25 -8.47
N ILE A 151 3.73 0.18 -8.28
CA ILE A 151 4.42 0.64 -7.07
C ILE A 151 5.39 1.74 -7.47
N TYR A 152 5.36 2.83 -6.72
CA TYR A 152 6.27 3.95 -6.84
C TYR A 152 7.04 4.10 -5.53
N LEU A 153 8.37 3.95 -5.59
CA LEU A 153 9.27 4.30 -4.51
C LEU A 153 10.09 5.52 -4.95
N ARG A 154 9.80 6.68 -4.38
CA ARG A 154 10.30 7.97 -4.87
C ARG A 154 11.28 8.60 -3.90
N LYS A 155 12.27 9.31 -4.42
CA LYS A 155 13.12 10.22 -3.67
C LYS A 155 12.26 11.35 -3.12
N LEU A 156 12.36 11.56 -1.81
CA LEU A 156 11.81 12.75 -1.16
C LEU A 156 12.66 13.94 -1.59
N LYS A 157 12.03 14.93 -2.23
CA LYS A 157 12.67 16.20 -2.60
C LYS A 157 12.74 17.15 -1.41
#